data_AF-A0A328C5E9-F1
#
_entry.id   AF-A0A328C5E9-F1
#
_cell.length_a   1.000
_cell.length_b   1.000
_cell.length_c   1.000
_cell.angle_alpha   90.00
_cell.angle_beta   90.00
_cell.angle_gamma   90.00
#
_symmetry.space_group_name_H-M   'P 1'
#
loop_
_entity.id
_entity.type
_entity.pdbx_description
1 polymer ?
#
loop_
_entity_poly.entity_id
_entity_poly.type
_entity_poly.pdbx_seq_one_letter_code
_entity_poly.pdbx_strand_id
1 'polypeptide(L)'
;MCVGVGGLRMNKRWAGWGLLVGAMMSAAPAVAQDAPELPPLQVQRFRPAPGVGDYLGVFGTAVAPHLGWQVGGYFNYADDPVQIAALNSPERRTVAYQAQLDLMGSVGLWDRAEIGLVLPWTVLQRGEELQPLLPPGSSSSSDLTRSALNDWRVTAKYQILGLDRSKVGLALIGALSIPMGDEQALSGDGGVGAEGLLAADYVVFDAIRLGANLGFRYRPGQRVIRQNVIGNEILWGFAAHAPFLTENLDILAEVNGAVGVAHKVAPLSGIASGEVPAEIKGALRYRVAEGWTVTGGLGAGLSEGIGSPNWRAFLGLGGQWVTGGWWEVDYASPTFLAEIDPCDPDYLNQRGRRLRLEREDCPELEPQPDPEEATALLDKPVEPRRTPPRPAPEPEPPRSKPERAVVRQGAIIITEQVNFETGSATIVQESYGILDDVADLMVRIPAIELVRVEGHTDSVGRADRNLALSQARADSVKSYLVSKGVDAGRLEAVGYGQSRPVADNKNAEGRALNRRVEFNILEMAPQ
;
A
#
# COMPACT_ATOMS: atom_id res chain seq x y z
N MET A 1 36.39 47.10 -27.41
CA MET A 1 36.01 46.79 -26.01
C MET A 1 35.33 45.45 -26.01
N CYS A 2 35.98 44.41 -25.50
CA CYS A 2 35.38 43.08 -25.34
C CYS A 2 34.99 42.92 -23.87
N VAL A 3 33.70 42.68 -23.60
CA VAL A 3 33.22 42.37 -22.24
C VAL A 3 33.19 40.85 -22.12
N GLY A 4 34.03 40.31 -21.24
CA GLY A 4 34.15 38.86 -21.02
C GLY A 4 33.02 38.32 -20.14
N VAL A 5 32.53 37.13 -20.45
CA VAL A 5 31.58 36.39 -19.62
C VAL A 5 32.34 35.77 -18.44
N GLY A 6 32.10 36.28 -17.23
CA GLY A 6 32.66 35.72 -16.01
C GLY A 6 31.93 34.43 -15.60
N GLY A 7 32.64 33.30 -15.56
CA GLY A 7 32.03 32.00 -15.27
C GLY A 7 31.74 31.77 -13.78
N LEU A 8 30.56 31.21 -13.48
CA LEU A 8 30.27 30.62 -12.18
C LEU A 8 31.08 29.32 -11.99
N ARG A 9 31.87 29.25 -10.91
CA ARG A 9 32.53 28.02 -10.47
C ARG A 9 31.55 27.17 -9.65
N MET A 10 30.97 26.14 -10.26
CA MET A 10 30.26 25.08 -9.51
C MET A 10 31.27 24.09 -8.89
N ASN A 11 31.06 23.77 -7.61
CA ASN A 11 31.96 22.91 -6.84
C ASN A 11 31.86 21.44 -7.26
N LYS A 12 33.01 20.84 -7.62
CA LYS A 12 33.15 19.42 -7.98
C LYS A 12 32.99 18.50 -6.76
N ARG A 13 31.76 18.20 -6.33
CA ARG A 13 31.47 17.04 -5.44
C ARG A 13 30.18 16.26 -5.72
N TRP A 14 29.39 16.65 -6.71
CA TRP A 14 28.15 15.95 -7.11
C TRP A 14 28.20 15.51 -8.58
N ALA A 15 29.17 14.65 -8.90
CA ALA A 15 29.30 14.00 -10.20
C ALA A 15 29.65 12.51 -9.96
N GLY A 16 28.61 11.70 -9.77
CA GLY A 16 28.78 10.29 -9.36
C GLY A 16 27.51 9.43 -9.30
N TRP A 17 26.32 9.99 -9.48
CA TRP A 17 25.06 9.24 -9.63
C TRP A 17 24.21 9.91 -10.71
N GLY A 18 24.34 9.44 -11.95
CA GLY A 18 23.68 10.07 -13.10
C GLY A 18 24.32 9.75 -14.44
N LEU A 19 24.41 8.46 -14.79
CA LEU A 19 24.63 7.97 -16.17
C LEU A 19 24.51 6.44 -16.24
N LEU A 20 23.28 5.92 -16.21
CA LEU A 20 22.96 4.53 -16.63
C LEU A 20 21.56 4.45 -17.29
N VAL A 21 21.23 5.44 -18.11
CA VAL A 21 20.00 5.47 -18.97
C VAL A 21 20.35 5.62 -20.46
N GLY A 22 21.63 5.83 -20.81
CA GLY A 22 22.08 6.15 -22.16
C GLY A 22 22.87 5.04 -22.86
N ALA A 23 22.28 3.86 -23.09
CA ALA A 23 22.92 2.79 -23.88
C ALA A 23 21.96 1.74 -24.52
N MET A 24 20.73 2.10 -24.91
CA MET A 24 19.86 1.22 -25.71
C MET A 24 19.17 1.94 -26.88
N MET A 25 19.96 2.58 -27.76
CA MET A 25 19.48 3.05 -29.07
C MET A 25 20.53 2.83 -30.16
N SER A 26 20.49 1.67 -30.82
CA SER A 26 20.78 1.48 -32.26
C SER A 26 20.86 0.00 -32.64
N ALA A 27 19.70 -0.66 -32.61
CA ALA A 27 19.46 -1.85 -33.43
C ALA A 27 18.13 -1.63 -34.16
N ALA A 28 18.18 -0.90 -35.28
CA ALA A 28 17.05 -0.88 -36.20
C ALA A 28 16.86 -2.31 -36.72
N PRO A 29 15.68 -2.93 -36.57
CA PRO A 29 15.46 -4.25 -37.15
C PRO A 29 15.57 -4.14 -38.66
N ALA A 30 16.31 -5.07 -39.28
CA ALA A 30 16.22 -5.25 -40.72
C ALA A 30 14.78 -5.66 -41.04
N VAL A 31 14.09 -4.85 -41.85
CA VAL A 31 12.71 -5.13 -42.27
C VAL A 31 12.73 -6.31 -43.24
N ALA A 32 12.44 -7.51 -42.72
CA ALA A 32 12.12 -8.67 -43.55
C ALA A 32 10.74 -8.44 -44.18
N GLN A 33 10.66 -8.46 -45.52
CA GLN A 33 9.51 -7.94 -46.28
C GLN A 33 8.28 -8.88 -46.37
N ASP A 34 8.24 -9.99 -45.62
CA ASP A 34 7.18 -11.02 -45.70
C ASP A 34 6.59 -11.43 -44.33
N ALA A 35 6.81 -10.65 -43.26
CA ALA A 35 6.17 -10.94 -41.96
C ALA A 35 4.69 -10.49 -41.97
N PRO A 36 3.73 -11.33 -41.55
CA PRO A 36 2.32 -10.95 -41.51
C PRO A 36 2.09 -9.87 -40.45
N GLU A 37 1.44 -8.77 -40.82
CA GLU A 37 1.13 -7.66 -39.90
C GLU A 37 0.13 -8.12 -38.83
N LEU A 38 0.59 -8.23 -37.58
CA LEU A 38 -0.26 -8.51 -36.43
C LEU A 38 -1.15 -7.29 -36.09
N PRO A 39 -2.40 -7.50 -35.64
CA PRO A 39 -3.29 -6.40 -35.30
C PRO A 39 -2.97 -5.86 -33.90
N PRO A 40 -3.02 -4.55 -33.64
CA PRO A 40 -2.95 -4.00 -32.29
C PRO A 40 -1.76 -4.60 -31.52
N LEU A 41 -1.90 -5.41 -30.49
CA LEU A 41 -3.02 -5.72 -29.61
C LEU A 41 -2.37 -6.14 -28.30
N GLN A 42 -2.55 -5.37 -27.22
CA GLN A 42 -1.99 -5.80 -25.95
C GLN A 42 -2.76 -7.02 -25.43
N VAL A 43 -2.11 -8.19 -25.46
CA VAL A 43 -2.65 -9.46 -24.99
C VAL A 43 -2.66 -9.54 -23.46
N GLN A 44 -1.63 -9.02 -22.79
CA GLN A 44 -1.56 -9.09 -21.32
C GLN A 44 -2.59 -8.17 -20.66
N ARG A 45 -3.43 -8.77 -19.79
CA ARG A 45 -4.45 -8.07 -19.00
C ARG A 45 -4.17 -8.07 -17.49
N PHE A 46 -3.08 -8.70 -17.04
CA PHE A 46 -2.48 -8.34 -15.76
C PHE A 46 -1.96 -6.91 -15.86
N ARG A 47 -2.59 -5.99 -15.13
CA ARG A 47 -2.23 -4.56 -15.10
C ARG A 47 -2.17 -4.10 -13.64
N PRO A 48 -1.11 -4.47 -12.89
CA PRO A 48 -1.02 -4.18 -11.46
C PRO A 48 -1.21 -2.67 -11.21
N ALA A 49 -2.06 -2.36 -10.25
CA ALA A 49 -2.39 -0.99 -9.88
C ALA A 49 -1.19 -0.39 -9.11
N PRO A 50 -0.67 0.81 -9.48
CA PRO A 50 0.64 1.31 -9.05
C PRO A 50 0.71 1.97 -7.66
N GLY A 51 -0.37 1.98 -6.87
CA GLY A 51 -0.51 2.85 -5.70
C GLY A 51 -0.63 2.17 -4.33
N VAL A 52 -0.58 2.98 -3.25
CA VAL A 52 -0.62 2.45 -1.88
C VAL A 52 -1.93 1.73 -1.62
N GLY A 53 -1.86 0.62 -0.88
CA GLY A 53 -3.03 -0.15 -0.50
C GLY A 53 -3.80 -0.77 -1.68
N ASP A 54 -3.30 -0.73 -2.92
CA ASP A 54 -3.96 -1.46 -4.01
C ASP A 54 -3.86 -2.98 -3.78
N TYR A 55 -4.82 -3.74 -4.34
CA TYR A 55 -4.89 -5.19 -4.18
C TYR A 55 -3.88 -5.89 -5.09
N LEU A 56 -4.25 -6.21 -6.33
CA LEU A 56 -3.31 -6.59 -7.40
C LEU A 56 -3.57 -5.71 -8.63
N GLY A 57 -4.60 -6.02 -9.42
CA GLY A 57 -5.09 -5.18 -10.52
C GLY A 57 -6.31 -4.33 -10.14
N VAL A 58 -7.03 -4.72 -9.08
CA VAL A 58 -8.09 -3.91 -8.46
C VAL A 58 -7.43 -2.83 -7.59
N PHE A 59 -7.61 -1.57 -7.99
CA PHE A 59 -7.30 -0.40 -7.19
C PHE A 59 -8.04 -0.42 -5.86
N GLY A 60 -7.37 -0.03 -4.78
CA GLY A 60 -7.99 0.43 -3.55
C GLY A 60 -8.23 1.94 -3.58
N THR A 61 -8.78 2.44 -2.48
CA THR A 61 -9.16 3.86 -2.29
C THR A 61 -8.13 4.67 -1.51
N ALA A 62 -7.11 4.01 -0.95
CA ALA A 62 -5.98 4.64 -0.30
C ALA A 62 -5.09 5.41 -1.30
N VAL A 63 -4.48 6.49 -0.82
CA VAL A 63 -3.51 7.35 -1.52
C VAL A 63 -2.33 7.59 -0.59
N ALA A 64 -1.12 7.73 -1.15
CA ALA A 64 0.05 8.04 -0.35
C ALA A 64 -0.07 9.46 0.27
N PRO A 65 0.54 9.71 1.45
CA PRO A 65 0.72 11.06 1.98
C PRO A 65 1.44 11.98 0.99
N HIS A 66 1.33 13.30 1.18
CA HIS A 66 1.96 14.28 0.30
C HIS A 66 3.48 14.07 0.21
N LEU A 67 3.98 13.87 -1.01
CA LEU A 67 5.38 13.53 -1.35
C LEU A 67 5.85 12.16 -0.81
N GLY A 68 4.99 11.40 -0.13
CA GLY A 68 5.17 9.97 0.07
C GLY A 68 5.22 9.25 -1.28
N TRP A 69 6.14 8.31 -1.44
CA TRP A 69 6.41 7.64 -2.69
C TRP A 69 6.58 6.13 -2.48
N GLN A 70 6.20 5.36 -3.49
CA GLN A 70 6.41 3.91 -3.52
C GLN A 70 7.00 3.47 -4.86
N VAL A 71 7.66 2.32 -4.83
CA VAL A 71 8.31 1.73 -6.01
C VAL A 71 8.24 0.22 -5.95
N GLY A 72 8.09 -0.46 -7.08
CA GLY A 72 8.15 -1.90 -7.12
C GLY A 72 7.92 -2.46 -8.50
N GLY A 73 7.59 -3.74 -8.54
CA GLY A 73 7.16 -4.39 -9.76
C GLY A 73 6.66 -5.80 -9.56
N TYR A 74 6.03 -6.34 -10.60
CA TYR A 74 5.63 -7.74 -10.69
C TYR A 74 6.30 -8.39 -11.90
N PHE A 75 6.93 -9.54 -11.68
CA PHE A 75 7.13 -10.52 -12.74
C PHE A 75 5.89 -11.40 -12.79
N ASN A 76 5.30 -11.58 -13.98
CA ASN A 76 4.17 -12.47 -14.20
C ASN A 76 4.39 -13.36 -15.41
N TYR A 77 3.93 -14.61 -15.32
CA TYR A 77 3.91 -15.60 -16.39
C TYR A 77 2.47 -16.06 -16.62
N ALA A 78 2.00 -16.01 -17.85
CA ALA A 78 0.68 -16.46 -18.28
C ALA A 78 0.81 -17.61 -19.29
N ASP A 79 0.16 -18.73 -19.01
CA ASP A 79 -0.02 -19.85 -19.95
C ASP A 79 -1.24 -19.60 -20.83
N ASP A 80 -1.06 -19.71 -22.14
CA ASP A 80 -2.12 -19.55 -23.14
C ASP A 80 -3.00 -18.28 -22.95
N PRO A 81 -2.43 -17.06 -22.88
CA PRO A 81 -3.20 -15.83 -22.68
C PRO A 81 -4.13 -15.47 -23.85
N VAL A 82 -4.20 -16.29 -24.92
CA VAL A 82 -5.10 -16.10 -26.07
C VAL A 82 -5.81 -17.41 -26.36
N GLN A 83 -6.85 -17.70 -25.57
CA GLN A 83 -7.69 -18.88 -25.74
C GLN A 83 -8.63 -18.72 -26.94
N ILE A 84 -8.08 -18.87 -28.15
CA ILE A 84 -8.81 -18.89 -29.44
C ILE A 84 -8.28 -20.04 -30.29
N ALA A 85 -8.98 -21.19 -30.29
CA ALA A 85 -8.53 -22.42 -30.96
C ALA A 85 -8.39 -22.28 -32.48
N ALA A 86 -7.22 -22.61 -33.05
CA ALA A 86 -6.95 -22.48 -34.49
C ALA A 86 -7.83 -23.39 -35.37
N LEU A 87 -8.42 -22.86 -36.45
CA LEU A 87 -9.41 -23.56 -37.29
C LEU A 87 -8.89 -24.86 -37.91
N ASN A 88 -7.61 -24.88 -38.31
CA ASN A 88 -6.99 -26.00 -39.01
C ASN A 88 -6.08 -26.86 -38.12
N SER A 89 -5.80 -26.40 -36.88
CA SER A 89 -4.85 -26.99 -35.95
C SER A 89 -5.28 -26.70 -34.50
N PRO A 90 -6.45 -27.20 -34.04
CA PRO A 90 -7.02 -26.82 -32.74
C PRO A 90 -6.15 -27.21 -31.53
N GLU A 91 -5.14 -28.07 -31.72
CA GLU A 91 -4.14 -28.44 -30.71
C GLU A 91 -3.01 -27.40 -30.54
N ARG A 92 -2.85 -26.45 -31.48
CA ARG A 92 -1.82 -25.40 -31.40
C ARG A 92 -2.37 -24.12 -30.77
N ARG A 93 -1.55 -23.49 -29.92
CA ARG A 93 -1.92 -22.28 -29.19
C ARG A 93 -1.57 -21.02 -29.97
N THR A 94 -2.42 -19.99 -29.87
CA THR A 94 -2.15 -18.71 -30.54
C THR A 94 -0.92 -18.03 -29.94
N VAL A 95 -0.93 -17.87 -28.62
CA VAL A 95 0.22 -17.45 -27.81
C VAL A 95 0.37 -18.51 -26.73
N ALA A 96 1.34 -19.43 -26.87
CA ALA A 96 1.54 -20.52 -25.91
C ALA A 96 1.86 -20.03 -24.50
N TYR A 97 2.69 -18.98 -24.37
CA TYR A 97 2.92 -18.28 -23.12
C TYR A 97 3.42 -16.84 -23.32
N GLN A 98 3.24 -16.01 -22.29
CA GLN A 98 3.82 -14.66 -22.21
C GLN A 98 4.29 -14.39 -20.78
N ALA A 99 5.51 -13.86 -20.64
CA ALA A 99 6.10 -13.44 -19.38
C ALA A 99 6.47 -11.95 -19.44
N GLN A 100 5.96 -11.18 -18.47
CA GLN A 100 6.06 -9.73 -18.42
C GLN A 100 6.65 -9.28 -17.08
N LEU A 101 7.45 -8.22 -17.14
CA LEU A 101 7.92 -7.45 -15.99
C LEU A 101 7.22 -6.10 -15.98
N ASP A 102 6.41 -5.84 -14.97
CA ASP A 102 5.75 -4.58 -14.71
C ASP A 102 6.60 -3.78 -13.70
N LEU A 103 7.34 -2.77 -14.14
CA LEU A 103 8.03 -1.83 -13.24
C LEU A 103 7.12 -0.64 -12.95
N MET A 104 7.07 -0.17 -11.71
CA MET A 104 6.14 0.90 -11.34
C MET A 104 6.53 1.68 -10.09
N GLY A 105 5.92 2.84 -9.93
CA GLY A 105 5.92 3.62 -8.70
C GLY A 105 4.82 4.67 -8.69
N SER A 106 4.53 5.24 -7.52
CA SER A 106 3.61 6.35 -7.36
C SER A 106 4.12 7.39 -6.37
N VAL A 107 3.52 8.57 -6.41
CA VAL A 107 3.75 9.68 -5.46
C VAL A 107 2.42 10.30 -5.03
N GLY A 108 2.27 10.53 -3.73
CA GLY A 108 1.11 11.16 -3.11
C GLY A 108 1.16 12.69 -3.17
N LEU A 109 -0.02 13.32 -3.25
CA LEU A 109 -0.21 14.75 -3.40
C LEU A 109 -1.36 15.23 -2.51
N TRP A 110 -1.10 16.22 -1.65
CA TRP A 110 -2.09 16.85 -0.75
C TRP A 110 -2.92 15.86 0.09
N ASP A 111 -2.34 14.70 0.43
CA ASP A 111 -2.97 13.61 1.19
C ASP A 111 -4.31 13.12 0.59
N ARG A 112 -4.54 13.37 -0.71
CA ARG A 112 -5.82 13.13 -1.39
C ARG A 112 -5.70 12.69 -2.84
N ALA A 113 -4.57 12.91 -3.48
CA ALA A 113 -4.30 12.46 -4.83
C ALA A 113 -3.02 11.63 -4.88
N GLU A 114 -2.92 10.76 -5.87
CA GLU A 114 -1.74 9.93 -6.12
C GLU A 114 -1.52 9.84 -7.64
N ILE A 115 -0.29 10.10 -8.07
CA ILE A 115 0.13 9.94 -9.47
C ILE A 115 1.04 8.72 -9.55
N GLY A 116 0.67 7.77 -10.42
CA GLY A 116 1.41 6.52 -10.64
C GLY A 116 1.91 6.38 -12.06
N LEU A 117 2.99 5.62 -12.24
CA LEU A 117 3.56 5.24 -13.52
C LEU A 117 3.82 3.73 -13.52
N VAL A 118 3.39 3.04 -14.58
CA VAL A 118 3.69 1.63 -14.86
C VAL A 118 4.37 1.53 -16.22
N LEU A 119 5.47 0.79 -16.26
CA LEU A 119 6.33 0.50 -17.40
C LEU A 119 6.34 -1.01 -17.61
N PRO A 120 5.39 -1.56 -18.41
CA PRO A 120 5.34 -2.99 -18.66
C PRO A 120 6.30 -3.38 -19.79
N TRP A 121 6.98 -4.51 -19.61
CA TRP A 121 7.93 -5.08 -20.57
C TRP A 121 7.67 -6.58 -20.72
N THR A 122 7.18 -7.02 -21.88
CA THR A 122 7.17 -8.43 -22.27
C THR A 122 8.62 -8.91 -22.46
N VAL A 123 9.11 -9.68 -21.50
CA VAL A 123 10.49 -10.18 -21.44
C VAL A 123 10.65 -11.43 -22.31
N LEU A 124 9.67 -12.34 -22.26
CA LEU A 124 9.64 -13.58 -23.03
C LEU A 124 8.22 -13.83 -23.52
N GLN A 125 8.07 -14.34 -24.73
CA GLN A 125 6.80 -14.89 -25.22
C GLN A 125 7.05 -15.92 -26.29
N ARG A 126 6.06 -16.79 -26.51
CA ARG A 126 6.03 -17.76 -27.59
C ARG A 126 4.63 -17.85 -28.17
N GLY A 127 4.47 -17.64 -29.47
CA GLY A 127 3.30 -18.06 -30.25
C GLY A 127 3.63 -19.26 -31.15
N GLU A 128 2.63 -20.10 -31.44
CA GLU A 128 2.78 -21.31 -32.28
C GLU A 128 1.93 -21.25 -33.55
N GLU A 129 0.80 -20.55 -33.53
CA GLU A 129 -0.09 -20.40 -34.67
C GLU A 129 -0.80 -19.04 -34.63
N LEU A 130 -0.30 -18.05 -35.38
CA LEU A 130 -0.81 -16.67 -35.35
C LEU A 130 -2.05 -16.45 -36.23
N GLN A 131 -2.40 -17.42 -37.08
CA GLN A 131 -3.58 -17.41 -37.95
C GLN A 131 -4.89 -16.95 -37.29
N PRO A 132 -5.20 -17.28 -36.00
CA PRO A 132 -6.41 -16.83 -35.31
C PRO A 132 -6.54 -15.31 -35.15
N LEU A 133 -5.41 -14.57 -35.13
CA LEU A 133 -5.36 -13.11 -34.98
C LEU A 133 -5.41 -12.39 -36.33
N LEU A 134 -5.11 -13.07 -37.42
CA LEU A 134 -4.96 -12.47 -38.75
C LEU A 134 -6.28 -12.55 -39.56
N PRO A 135 -6.48 -11.65 -40.55
CA PRO A 135 -7.62 -11.72 -41.45
C PRO A 135 -7.70 -13.07 -42.22
N PRO A 136 -8.91 -13.57 -42.55
CA PRO A 136 -9.06 -14.81 -43.31
C PRO A 136 -8.31 -14.78 -44.66
N GLY A 137 -7.54 -15.83 -44.94
CA GLY A 137 -6.77 -15.96 -46.19
C GLY A 137 -5.35 -15.36 -46.15
N SER A 138 -4.95 -14.74 -45.04
CA SER A 138 -3.53 -14.45 -44.76
C SER A 138 -2.71 -15.73 -44.59
N SER A 139 -1.42 -15.69 -44.92
CA SER A 139 -0.47 -16.77 -44.67
C SER A 139 0.19 -16.63 -43.30
N SER A 140 -0.13 -17.53 -42.37
CA SER A 140 0.56 -17.67 -41.08
C SER A 140 1.83 -18.53 -41.22
N SER A 141 3.01 -17.94 -41.02
CA SER A 141 4.27 -18.69 -40.84
C SER A 141 5.34 -17.89 -40.09
N SER A 142 5.12 -17.63 -38.80
CA SER A 142 6.17 -17.17 -37.89
C SER A 142 5.85 -17.52 -36.43
N ASP A 143 6.80 -18.15 -35.74
CA ASP A 143 6.75 -18.29 -34.27
C ASP A 143 6.94 -16.88 -33.66
N LEU A 144 6.00 -16.44 -32.82
CA LEU A 144 6.13 -15.17 -32.11
C LEU A 144 7.10 -15.32 -30.94
N THR A 145 8.39 -15.06 -31.17
CA THR A 145 9.42 -14.99 -30.12
C THR A 145 10.13 -13.64 -30.15
N ARG A 146 9.57 -12.65 -29.46
CA ARG A 146 10.09 -11.27 -29.38
C ARG A 146 9.88 -10.68 -27.99
N SER A 147 10.92 -10.10 -27.39
CA SER A 147 10.77 -9.20 -26.24
C SER A 147 10.43 -7.79 -26.74
N ALA A 148 9.52 -7.10 -26.07
CA ALA A 148 9.10 -5.75 -26.44
C ALA A 148 8.58 -4.99 -25.24
N LEU A 149 8.80 -3.67 -25.22
CA LEU A 149 8.06 -2.80 -24.33
C LEU A 149 6.56 -2.90 -24.65
N ASN A 150 5.73 -2.60 -23.66
CA ASN A 150 4.29 -2.53 -23.80
C ASN A 150 3.84 -1.07 -23.61
N ASP A 151 2.56 -0.79 -23.82
CA ASP A 151 2.03 0.56 -23.58
C ASP A 151 2.18 0.97 -22.11
N TRP A 152 2.89 2.09 -21.87
CA TRP A 152 3.12 2.61 -20.52
C TRP A 152 1.83 3.20 -19.97
N ARG A 153 1.60 3.08 -18.66
CA ARG A 153 0.38 3.60 -18.02
C ARG A 153 0.72 4.68 -17.01
N VAL A 154 0.20 5.88 -17.21
CA VAL A 154 0.17 6.94 -16.19
C VAL A 154 -1.20 6.92 -15.52
N THR A 155 -1.25 6.85 -14.20
CA THR A 155 -2.50 6.84 -13.42
C THR A 155 -2.60 8.08 -12.54
N ALA A 156 -3.79 8.61 -12.38
CA ALA A 156 -4.14 9.63 -11.38
C ALA A 156 -5.32 9.11 -10.55
N LYS A 157 -5.07 8.87 -9.26
CA LYS A 157 -6.07 8.46 -8.27
C LYS A 157 -6.42 9.68 -7.41
N TYR A 158 -7.70 9.92 -7.15
CA TYR A 158 -8.18 10.97 -6.25
C TYR A 158 -9.13 10.36 -5.22
N GLN A 159 -8.75 10.41 -3.96
CA GLN A 159 -9.55 9.93 -2.83
C GLN A 159 -10.66 10.93 -2.52
N ILE A 160 -11.90 10.48 -2.66
CA ILE A 160 -13.11 11.25 -2.33
C ILE A 160 -13.46 11.05 -0.84
N LEU A 161 -13.33 9.81 -0.37
CA LEU A 161 -13.55 9.40 1.02
C LEU A 161 -12.46 8.40 1.43
N GLY A 162 -11.77 8.70 2.53
CA GLY A 162 -10.75 7.82 3.11
C GLY A 162 -11.33 6.86 4.14
N LEU A 163 -10.62 5.74 4.33
CA LEU A 163 -10.92 4.72 5.35
C LEU A 163 -10.51 5.17 6.76
N ASP A 164 -9.83 6.31 6.90
CA ASP A 164 -9.45 6.97 8.16
C ASP A 164 -10.67 7.47 8.95
N ARG A 165 -11.72 7.94 8.25
CA ARG A 165 -12.91 8.57 8.84
C ARG A 165 -14.15 7.69 8.82
N SER A 166 -14.13 6.59 8.08
CA SER A 166 -15.29 5.71 7.94
C SER A 166 -14.89 4.32 7.47
N LYS A 167 -15.75 3.32 7.71
CA LYS A 167 -15.52 1.95 7.19
C LYS A 167 -15.68 1.84 5.66
N VAL A 168 -16.02 2.93 4.97
CA VAL A 168 -16.20 3.01 3.51
C VAL A 168 -15.13 3.93 2.91
N GLY A 169 -14.46 3.47 1.86
CA GLY A 169 -13.57 4.27 1.03
C GLY A 169 -14.20 4.54 -0.33
N LEU A 170 -13.86 5.68 -0.95
CA LEU A 170 -14.27 5.99 -2.32
C LEU A 170 -13.18 6.79 -3.04
N ALA A 171 -12.80 6.36 -4.25
CA ALA A 171 -11.82 7.06 -5.08
C ALA A 171 -12.21 7.07 -6.56
N LEU A 172 -11.81 8.12 -7.26
CA LEU A 172 -11.87 8.24 -8.71
C LEU A 172 -10.48 7.98 -9.28
N ILE A 173 -10.36 7.15 -10.31
CA ILE A 173 -9.11 6.83 -11.00
C ILE A 173 -9.24 7.19 -12.47
N GLY A 174 -8.32 8.00 -12.97
CA GLY A 174 -8.05 8.15 -14.41
C GLY A 174 -6.73 7.46 -14.77
N ALA A 175 -6.64 6.87 -15.96
CA ALA A 175 -5.37 6.41 -16.49
C ALA A 175 -5.23 6.73 -17.99
N LEU A 176 -4.00 6.99 -18.43
CA LEU A 176 -3.63 7.15 -19.82
C LEU A 176 -2.65 6.05 -20.21
N SER A 177 -2.91 5.36 -21.31
CA SER A 177 -1.99 4.40 -21.93
C SER A 177 -1.23 5.10 -23.06
N ILE A 178 0.09 5.15 -22.96
CA ILE A 178 1.00 5.80 -23.91
C ILE A 178 1.48 4.71 -24.89
N PRO A 179 1.35 4.90 -26.22
CA PRO A 179 1.70 3.90 -27.22
C PRO A 179 3.21 3.73 -27.33
N MET A 180 3.76 2.88 -26.47
CA MET A 180 5.17 2.48 -26.42
C MET A 180 5.36 1.02 -26.84
N GLY A 181 4.25 0.28 -27.04
CA GLY A 181 4.25 -1.10 -27.46
C GLY A 181 4.61 -1.31 -28.93
N ASP A 182 4.96 -2.56 -29.23
CA ASP A 182 5.24 -3.05 -30.58
C ASP A 182 4.08 -3.96 -31.01
N GLU A 183 3.42 -3.59 -32.10
CA GLU A 183 2.25 -4.33 -32.61
C GLU A 183 2.63 -5.74 -33.06
N GLN A 184 3.82 -5.88 -33.63
CA GLN A 184 4.40 -7.16 -34.04
C GLN A 184 4.88 -8.01 -32.84
N ALA A 185 4.73 -7.50 -31.62
CA ALA A 185 4.98 -8.20 -30.36
C ALA A 185 3.70 -8.43 -29.53
N LEU A 186 2.51 -8.04 -30.01
CA LEU A 186 1.24 -8.09 -29.26
C LEU A 186 1.33 -7.38 -27.89
N SER A 187 2.08 -6.26 -27.83
CA SER A 187 2.39 -5.56 -26.58
C SER A 187 1.78 -4.15 -26.46
N GLY A 188 1.28 -3.56 -27.55
CA GLY A 188 0.63 -2.25 -27.57
C GLY A 188 -0.77 -2.26 -28.17
N ASP A 189 -1.52 -1.17 -28.03
CA ASP A 189 -2.82 -0.95 -28.67
C ASP A 189 -2.76 0.02 -29.87
N GLY A 190 -1.57 0.44 -30.32
CA GLY A 190 -1.40 1.23 -31.54
C GLY A 190 -1.83 2.70 -31.43
N GLY A 191 -2.09 3.19 -30.22
CA GLY A 191 -2.48 4.58 -29.98
C GLY A 191 -2.68 4.92 -28.51
N VAL A 192 -3.09 6.15 -28.22
CA VAL A 192 -3.35 6.59 -26.84
C VAL A 192 -4.67 5.97 -26.35
N GLY A 193 -4.58 5.15 -25.31
CA GLY A 193 -5.72 4.62 -24.58
C GLY A 193 -6.06 5.46 -23.35
N ALA A 194 -7.30 5.36 -22.86
CA ALA A 194 -7.71 6.03 -21.63
C ALA A 194 -8.62 5.13 -20.77
N GLU A 195 -8.47 5.20 -19.45
CA GLU A 195 -9.32 4.50 -18.48
C GLU A 195 -9.92 5.51 -17.50
N GLY A 196 -11.19 5.33 -17.14
CA GLY A 196 -11.84 6.04 -16.04
C GLY A 196 -12.56 5.03 -15.15
N LEU A 197 -12.23 4.97 -13.86
CA LEU A 197 -12.76 4.00 -12.91
C LEU A 197 -13.21 4.68 -11.62
N LEU A 198 -14.27 4.14 -11.02
CA LEU A 198 -14.63 4.34 -9.63
C LEU A 198 -14.13 3.12 -8.83
N ALA A 199 -13.43 3.36 -7.73
CA ALA A 199 -13.09 2.34 -6.74
C ALA A 199 -13.81 2.64 -5.43
N ALA A 200 -14.31 1.60 -4.78
CA ALA A 200 -14.89 1.66 -3.44
C ALA A 200 -14.26 0.56 -2.57
N ASP A 201 -13.94 0.89 -1.33
CA ASP A 201 -13.54 -0.08 -0.31
C ASP A 201 -14.59 -0.15 0.79
N TYR A 202 -14.71 -1.30 1.45
CA TYR A 202 -15.49 -1.48 2.67
C TYR A 202 -14.77 -2.41 3.64
N VAL A 203 -14.65 -1.98 4.90
CA VAL A 203 -14.03 -2.77 5.98
C VAL A 203 -15.10 -3.53 6.76
N VAL A 204 -14.96 -4.86 6.81
CA VAL A 204 -15.84 -5.81 7.49
C VAL A 204 -15.10 -6.45 8.65
N PHE A 205 -15.79 -6.60 9.79
CA PHE A 205 -15.24 -7.15 11.03
C PHE A 205 -13.93 -6.48 11.50
N ASP A 206 -13.71 -5.23 11.08
CA ASP A 206 -12.54 -4.40 11.42
C ASP A 206 -11.18 -5.01 11.06
N ALA A 207 -11.18 -6.00 10.14
CA ALA A 207 -9.99 -6.73 9.71
C ALA A 207 -10.00 -7.13 8.21
N ILE A 208 -11.17 -7.26 7.57
CA ILE A 208 -11.28 -7.69 6.17
C ILE A 208 -11.65 -6.47 5.31
N ARG A 209 -10.79 -6.12 4.35
CA ARG A 209 -11.08 -5.05 3.38
C ARG A 209 -11.58 -5.64 2.08
N LEU A 210 -12.80 -5.27 1.69
CA LEU A 210 -13.43 -5.64 0.42
C LEU A 210 -13.36 -4.45 -0.54
N GLY A 211 -12.88 -4.68 -1.75
CA GLY A 211 -12.72 -3.67 -2.79
C GLY A 211 -13.62 -3.97 -3.99
N ALA A 212 -14.17 -2.93 -4.62
CA ALA A 212 -15.00 -3.04 -5.80
C ALA A 212 -14.71 -1.90 -6.78
N ASN A 213 -14.42 -2.28 -8.04
CA ASN A 213 -14.13 -1.35 -9.12
C ASN A 213 -15.13 -1.48 -10.25
N LEU A 214 -15.56 -0.34 -10.79
CA LEU A 214 -16.34 -0.23 -12.02
C LEU A 214 -15.76 0.91 -12.87
N GLY A 215 -15.56 0.67 -14.16
CA GLY A 215 -14.98 1.69 -15.03
C GLY A 215 -15.21 1.45 -16.51
N PHE A 216 -14.61 2.33 -17.31
CA PHE A 216 -14.63 2.30 -18.76
C PHE A 216 -13.22 2.47 -19.30
N ARG A 217 -12.85 1.65 -20.29
CA ARG A 217 -11.61 1.77 -21.05
C ARG A 217 -11.94 2.16 -22.49
N TYR A 218 -11.46 3.32 -22.89
CA TYR A 218 -11.31 3.70 -24.28
C TYR A 218 -10.07 3.02 -24.87
N ARG A 219 -10.26 2.24 -25.94
CA ARG A 219 -9.16 1.67 -26.72
C ARG A 219 -9.11 2.36 -28.11
N PRO A 220 -7.93 2.73 -28.62
CA PRO A 220 -7.80 3.34 -29.93
C PRO A 220 -8.15 2.32 -31.03
N GLY A 221 -9.08 2.70 -31.90
CA GLY A 221 -9.57 1.88 -33.00
C GLY A 221 -10.51 0.74 -32.58
N GLN A 222 -10.90 -0.06 -33.56
CA GLN A 222 -11.65 -1.30 -33.38
C GLN A 222 -10.99 -2.39 -34.21
N ARG A 223 -10.93 -3.61 -33.66
CA ARG A 223 -10.29 -4.76 -34.31
C ARG A 223 -11.26 -5.92 -34.33
N VAL A 224 -11.35 -6.58 -35.48
CA VAL A 224 -12.18 -7.78 -35.64
C VAL A 224 -11.24 -8.98 -35.64
N ILE A 225 -11.35 -9.81 -34.60
CA ILE A 225 -10.62 -11.06 -34.49
C ILE A 225 -11.64 -12.18 -34.59
N ARG A 226 -11.58 -12.88 -35.74
CA ARG A 226 -12.62 -13.82 -36.22
C ARG A 226 -14.00 -13.19 -36.38
N GLN A 227 -14.81 -13.26 -35.32
CA GLN A 227 -16.18 -12.74 -35.26
C GLN A 227 -16.40 -11.81 -34.05
N ASN A 228 -15.39 -11.68 -33.18
CA ASN A 228 -15.44 -10.86 -31.99
C ASN A 228 -14.83 -9.49 -32.27
N VAL A 229 -15.44 -8.45 -31.70
CA VAL A 229 -14.96 -7.06 -31.81
C VAL A 229 -14.23 -6.69 -30.54
N ILE A 230 -12.98 -6.28 -30.69
CA ILE A 230 -12.16 -5.73 -29.62
C ILE A 230 -12.13 -4.21 -29.81
N GLY A 231 -12.50 -3.49 -28.77
CA GLY A 231 -12.65 -2.04 -28.78
C GLY A 231 -12.87 -1.54 -27.36
N ASN A 232 -13.78 -0.59 -27.17
CA ASN A 232 -14.07 -0.06 -25.84
C ASN A 232 -14.63 -1.13 -24.90
N GLU A 233 -14.28 -1.04 -23.62
CA GLU A 233 -14.58 -2.05 -22.60
C GLU A 233 -15.19 -1.40 -21.35
N ILE A 234 -16.19 -2.05 -20.75
CA ILE A 234 -16.58 -1.80 -19.36
C ILE A 234 -15.69 -2.68 -18.49
N LEU A 235 -14.96 -2.08 -17.55
CA LEU A 235 -14.08 -2.78 -16.61
C LEU A 235 -14.82 -3.02 -15.30
N TRP A 236 -14.62 -4.20 -14.71
CA TRP A 236 -15.15 -4.52 -13.39
C TRP A 236 -14.15 -5.36 -12.60
N GLY A 237 -14.23 -5.27 -11.27
CA GLY A 237 -13.44 -6.15 -10.40
C GLY A 237 -13.88 -6.08 -8.95
N PHE A 238 -13.66 -7.18 -8.24
CA PHE A 238 -13.88 -7.32 -6.81
C PHE A 238 -12.62 -7.91 -6.19
N ALA A 239 -12.25 -7.45 -5.01
CA ALA A 239 -11.12 -7.97 -4.27
C ALA A 239 -11.43 -8.09 -2.78
N ALA A 240 -10.70 -8.98 -2.12
CA ALA A 240 -10.70 -9.14 -0.68
C ALA A 240 -9.26 -9.22 -0.18
N HIS A 241 -9.02 -8.58 0.95
CA HIS A 241 -7.75 -8.55 1.66
C HIS A 241 -8.03 -8.83 3.14
N ALA A 242 -7.23 -9.71 3.73
CA ALA A 242 -7.33 -10.05 5.15
C ALA A 242 -5.97 -10.49 5.70
N PRO A 243 -5.67 -10.22 6.99
CA PRO A 243 -4.49 -10.77 7.65
C PRO A 243 -4.60 -12.30 7.77
N PHE A 244 -3.47 -12.99 7.70
CA PHE A 244 -3.41 -14.45 7.69
C PHE A 244 -2.28 -15.00 8.57
N LEU A 245 -2.66 -15.70 9.66
CA LEU A 245 -1.80 -16.34 10.66
C LEU A 245 -0.89 -15.41 11.50
N THR A 246 -0.42 -14.27 10.96
CA THR A 246 0.51 -13.34 11.60
C THR A 246 0.26 -11.90 11.14
N GLU A 247 0.85 -10.91 11.82
CA GLU A 247 0.80 -9.48 11.45
C GLU A 247 1.61 -9.09 10.20
N ASN A 248 2.46 -10.00 9.71
CA ASN A 248 3.34 -9.74 8.57
C ASN A 248 2.88 -10.46 7.30
N LEU A 249 1.79 -11.23 7.34
CA LEU A 249 1.32 -12.05 6.22
C LEU A 249 -0.16 -11.80 5.96
N ASP A 250 -0.48 -11.39 4.75
CA ASP A 250 -1.85 -11.22 4.26
C ASP A 250 -2.20 -12.28 3.22
N ILE A 251 -3.49 -12.58 3.14
CA ILE A 251 -4.12 -13.21 1.98
C ILE A 251 -4.87 -12.17 1.15
N LEU A 252 -4.71 -12.25 -0.17
CA LEU A 252 -5.45 -11.44 -1.14
C LEU A 252 -6.19 -12.39 -2.09
N ALA A 253 -7.42 -12.03 -2.42
CA ALA A 253 -8.18 -12.62 -3.51
C ALA A 253 -8.69 -11.50 -4.43
N GLU A 254 -8.65 -11.72 -5.73
CA GLU A 254 -9.16 -10.78 -6.73
C GLU A 254 -9.91 -11.55 -7.81
N VAL A 255 -11.09 -11.08 -8.20
CA VAL A 255 -11.76 -11.50 -9.43
C VAL A 255 -12.08 -10.26 -10.25
N ASN A 256 -11.60 -10.22 -11.49
CA ASN A 256 -11.75 -9.04 -12.33
C ASN A 256 -11.94 -9.43 -13.79
N GLY A 257 -12.52 -8.52 -14.56
CA GLY A 257 -12.76 -8.77 -15.98
C GLY A 257 -13.17 -7.52 -16.74
N ALA A 258 -13.63 -7.74 -17.96
CA ALA A 258 -14.21 -6.70 -18.78
C ALA A 258 -15.37 -7.24 -19.62
N VAL A 259 -16.22 -6.34 -20.08
CA VAL A 259 -17.26 -6.59 -21.06
C VAL A 259 -17.01 -5.68 -22.26
N GLY A 260 -16.82 -6.24 -23.45
CA GLY A 260 -16.70 -5.46 -24.68
C GLY A 260 -18.00 -4.69 -24.98
N VAL A 261 -17.89 -3.40 -25.31
CA VAL A 261 -19.05 -2.59 -25.71
C VAL A 261 -19.44 -2.95 -27.14
N ALA A 262 -20.64 -3.52 -27.30
CA ALA A 262 -21.10 -4.06 -28.56
C ALA A 262 -21.40 -2.96 -29.61
N HIS A 263 -20.93 -3.17 -30.84
CA HIS A 263 -21.16 -2.28 -31.98
C HIS A 263 -21.61 -3.09 -33.21
N LYS A 264 -22.27 -2.42 -34.17
CA LYS A 264 -22.58 -3.01 -35.49
C LYS A 264 -21.32 -2.97 -36.36
N VAL A 265 -20.98 -4.09 -36.99
CA VAL A 265 -19.76 -4.24 -37.81
C VAL A 265 -20.14 -4.39 -39.27
N ALA A 266 -20.00 -3.38 -40.11
CA ALA A 266 -20.12 -3.61 -41.56
C ALA A 266 -18.95 -4.50 -42.04
N PRO A 267 -19.17 -5.54 -42.87
CA PRO A 267 -20.41 -5.92 -43.56
C PRO A 267 -21.28 -6.96 -42.83
N LEU A 268 -20.90 -7.41 -41.63
CA LEU A 268 -21.67 -8.36 -40.82
C LEU A 268 -23.01 -7.73 -40.40
N SER A 269 -24.12 -8.28 -40.87
CA SER A 269 -25.48 -7.75 -40.65
C SER A 269 -26.03 -7.97 -39.23
N GLY A 270 -25.15 -8.14 -38.23
CA GLY A 270 -25.49 -8.47 -36.85
C GLY A 270 -24.73 -7.64 -35.82
N ILE A 271 -25.09 -7.84 -34.55
CA ILE A 271 -24.31 -7.36 -33.40
C ILE A 271 -23.28 -8.45 -33.10
N ALA A 272 -22.00 -8.13 -33.17
CA ALA A 272 -20.96 -9.06 -32.73
C ALA A 272 -21.01 -9.23 -31.20
N SER A 273 -20.92 -10.46 -30.72
CA SER A 273 -20.71 -10.74 -29.30
C SER A 273 -19.35 -10.19 -28.87
N GLY A 274 -19.35 -9.35 -27.84
CA GLY A 274 -18.11 -9.00 -27.14
C GLY A 274 -17.66 -10.18 -26.28
N GLU A 275 -16.36 -10.46 -26.26
CA GLU A 275 -15.79 -11.37 -25.27
C GLU A 275 -15.97 -10.77 -23.86
N VAL A 276 -16.12 -11.65 -22.86
CA VAL A 276 -16.17 -11.28 -21.44
C VAL A 276 -14.97 -11.93 -20.73
N PRO A 277 -13.73 -11.50 -21.03
CA PRO A 277 -12.52 -12.02 -20.38
C PRO A 277 -12.56 -11.69 -18.89
N ALA A 278 -12.56 -12.72 -18.06
CA ALA A 278 -12.62 -12.65 -16.61
C ALA A 278 -11.59 -13.62 -16.00
N GLU A 279 -11.02 -13.26 -14.85
CA GLU A 279 -9.95 -14.00 -14.22
C GLU A 279 -10.08 -13.93 -12.69
N ILE A 280 -9.75 -15.03 -12.01
CA ILE A 280 -9.60 -15.08 -10.56
C ILE A 280 -8.13 -15.26 -10.18
N LYS A 281 -7.70 -14.57 -9.13
CA LYS A 281 -6.34 -14.61 -8.58
C LYS A 281 -6.37 -14.75 -7.07
N GLY A 282 -5.43 -15.51 -6.53
CA GLY A 282 -5.14 -15.60 -5.10
C GLY A 282 -3.66 -15.34 -4.85
N ALA A 283 -3.34 -14.55 -3.83
CA ALA A 283 -1.97 -14.22 -3.48
C ALA A 283 -1.75 -14.18 -1.97
N LEU A 284 -0.50 -14.37 -1.58
CA LEU A 284 0.01 -14.05 -0.25
C LEU A 284 0.93 -12.83 -0.36
N ARG A 285 0.78 -11.86 0.54
CA ARG A 285 1.67 -10.69 0.65
C ARG A 285 2.36 -10.72 2.00
N TYR A 286 3.68 -10.82 1.99
CA TYR A 286 4.51 -10.91 3.20
C TYR A 286 5.39 -9.67 3.36
N ARG A 287 5.39 -9.07 4.55
CA ARG A 287 6.25 -7.97 4.95
C ARG A 287 7.64 -8.52 5.31
N VAL A 288 8.62 -8.29 4.44
CA VAL A 288 10.00 -8.80 4.59
C VAL A 288 10.91 -7.86 5.37
N ALA A 289 10.61 -6.56 5.35
CA ALA A 289 11.27 -5.53 6.15
C ALA A 289 10.33 -4.32 6.30
N GLU A 290 10.74 -3.32 7.09
CA GLU A 290 10.01 -2.05 7.17
C GLU A 290 9.85 -1.45 5.76
N GLY A 291 8.61 -1.15 5.39
CA GLY A 291 8.29 -0.63 4.06
C GLY A 291 8.59 -1.58 2.89
N TRP A 292 8.93 -2.85 3.08
CA TRP A 292 9.18 -3.78 1.96
C TRP A 292 8.33 -5.04 2.04
N THR A 293 7.71 -5.38 0.91
CA THR A 293 6.77 -6.49 0.81
C THR A 293 7.01 -7.34 -0.44
N VAL A 294 6.93 -8.65 -0.26
CA VAL A 294 6.92 -9.65 -1.35
C VAL A 294 5.50 -10.16 -1.51
N THR A 295 4.97 -10.12 -2.74
CA THR A 295 3.64 -10.67 -3.07
C THR A 295 3.80 -11.83 -4.03
N GLY A 296 3.41 -13.04 -3.65
CA GLY A 296 3.42 -14.23 -4.52
C GLY A 296 2.02 -14.78 -4.72
N GLY A 297 1.63 -15.13 -5.95
CA GLY A 297 0.28 -15.61 -6.21
C GLY A 297 0.11 -16.35 -7.52
N LEU A 298 -1.09 -16.92 -7.66
CA LEU A 298 -1.56 -17.69 -8.81
C LEU A 298 -2.89 -17.14 -9.30
N GLY A 299 -3.23 -17.40 -10.55
CA GLY A 299 -4.54 -17.08 -11.11
C GLY A 299 -4.96 -18.02 -12.23
N ALA A 300 -6.23 -17.95 -12.61
CA ALA A 300 -6.82 -18.71 -13.71
C ALA A 300 -7.93 -17.91 -14.40
N GLY A 301 -8.03 -18.05 -15.71
CA GLY A 301 -9.16 -17.55 -16.48
C GLY A 301 -10.47 -18.21 -16.06
N LEU A 302 -11.52 -17.41 -15.94
CA LEU A 302 -12.90 -17.85 -15.70
C LEU A 302 -13.71 -17.97 -17.00
N SER A 303 -13.14 -17.51 -18.12
CA SER A 303 -13.72 -17.52 -19.45
C SER A 303 -12.64 -17.68 -20.52
N GLU A 304 -13.01 -18.25 -21.67
CA GLU A 304 -12.19 -18.21 -22.87
C GLU A 304 -12.21 -16.79 -23.48
N GLY A 305 -11.14 -16.43 -24.21
CA GLY A 305 -10.97 -15.12 -24.84
C GLY A 305 -9.58 -14.51 -24.63
N ILE A 306 -9.39 -13.29 -25.13
CA ILE A 306 -8.08 -12.62 -25.13
C ILE A 306 -7.74 -12.02 -23.76
N GLY A 307 -6.53 -12.34 -23.30
CA GLY A 307 -5.96 -11.93 -22.01
C GLY A 307 -6.58 -12.63 -20.80
N SER A 308 -7.31 -13.71 -21.03
CA SER A 308 -7.75 -14.66 -20.00
C SER A 308 -6.91 -15.94 -20.14
N PRO A 309 -5.86 -16.14 -19.33
CA PRO A 309 -4.96 -17.28 -19.47
C PRO A 309 -5.54 -18.56 -18.86
N ASN A 310 -5.08 -19.73 -19.31
CA ASN A 310 -5.40 -21.01 -18.67
C ASN A 310 -5.04 -20.96 -17.18
N TRP A 311 -3.83 -20.49 -16.90
CA TRP A 311 -3.34 -20.17 -15.56
C TRP A 311 -2.26 -19.11 -15.63
N ARG A 312 -1.99 -18.45 -14.50
CA ARG A 312 -0.82 -17.60 -14.32
C ARG A 312 -0.17 -17.76 -12.97
N ALA A 313 1.11 -17.39 -12.91
CA ALA A 313 1.86 -17.20 -11.69
C ALA A 313 2.46 -15.79 -11.69
N PHE A 314 2.55 -15.15 -10.53
CA PHE A 314 3.17 -13.84 -10.39
C PHE A 314 3.93 -13.72 -9.07
N LEU A 315 5.03 -12.98 -9.13
CA LEU A 315 5.87 -12.62 -7.99
C LEU A 315 6.22 -11.14 -8.09
N GLY A 316 5.87 -10.38 -7.06
CA GLY A 316 6.17 -8.97 -6.96
C GLY A 316 6.98 -8.62 -5.73
N LEU A 317 7.77 -7.57 -5.86
CA LEU A 317 8.51 -6.91 -4.79
C LEU A 317 8.20 -5.42 -4.86
N GLY A 318 8.01 -4.76 -3.72
CA GLY A 318 8.05 -3.31 -3.70
C GLY A 318 8.29 -2.69 -2.34
N GLY A 319 8.86 -1.49 -2.42
CA GLY A 319 8.87 -0.50 -1.36
C GLY A 319 7.47 0.09 -1.24
N GLN A 320 6.78 -0.31 -0.18
CA GLN A 320 5.44 0.04 0.29
C GLN A 320 4.27 -0.46 -0.58
N TRP A 321 3.99 -1.78 -0.55
CA TRP A 321 2.63 -2.30 -0.76
C TRP A 321 2.04 -2.70 0.58
N VAL A 322 1.48 -1.74 1.33
CA VAL A 322 1.13 -1.93 2.75
C VAL A 322 0.36 -3.23 3.01
N THR A 323 0.87 -4.06 3.93
CA THR A 323 0.17 -5.23 4.48
C THR A 323 -0.65 -4.85 5.70
N GLY A 324 -1.76 -5.54 5.92
CA GLY A 324 -2.59 -5.44 7.11
C GLY A 324 -1.84 -6.01 8.32
N GLY A 325 -1.29 -5.12 9.14
CA GLY A 325 -1.08 -5.48 10.54
C GLY A 325 -2.43 -5.83 11.16
N TRP A 326 -2.43 -6.68 12.20
CA TRP A 326 -3.59 -6.69 13.07
C TRP A 326 -3.67 -5.30 13.70
N TRP A 327 -4.84 -4.66 13.56
CA TRP A 327 -5.13 -3.30 13.99
C TRP A 327 -4.32 -2.21 13.24
N GLU A 328 -4.89 -1.00 13.13
CA GLU A 328 -4.35 0.12 12.34
C GLU A 328 -4.18 -0.16 10.83
N VAL A 329 -5.24 0.18 10.08
CA VAL A 329 -5.11 0.61 8.68
C VAL A 329 -4.41 1.97 8.67
N ASP A 330 -3.11 1.98 8.95
CA ASP A 330 -2.35 3.23 8.97
C ASP A 330 -1.74 3.54 7.59
N TYR A 331 -2.62 3.92 6.65
CA TYR A 331 -2.21 4.56 5.38
C TYR A 331 -1.59 5.95 5.60
N ALA A 332 -1.59 6.47 6.83
CA ALA A 332 -0.96 7.71 7.22
C ALA A 332 0.38 7.51 7.95
N SER A 333 0.80 6.26 8.24
CA SER A 333 1.97 5.95 9.10
C SER A 333 3.24 6.62 8.57
N PRO A 334 3.71 7.71 9.21
CA PRO A 334 4.82 8.47 8.70
C PRO A 334 6.08 8.00 9.41
N THR A 335 6.65 6.85 9.04
CA THR A 335 8.06 6.58 9.40
C THR A 335 9.05 7.46 8.61
N PHE A 336 8.60 8.64 8.16
CA PHE A 336 9.43 9.70 7.59
C PHE A 336 8.97 11.14 7.85
N LEU A 337 8.02 11.42 8.75
CA LEU A 337 7.80 12.80 9.23
C LEU A 337 7.80 12.83 10.76
N ALA A 338 8.72 13.64 11.29
CA ALA A 338 8.74 13.97 12.70
C ALA A 338 7.43 14.65 13.11
N GLU A 339 6.96 14.28 14.31
CA GLU A 339 6.36 15.16 15.31
C GLU A 339 5.98 16.56 14.78
N ILE A 340 4.77 16.68 14.23
CA ILE A 340 4.21 17.97 13.79
C ILE A 340 3.83 18.74 15.05
N ASP A 341 4.69 19.69 15.43
CA ASP A 341 4.44 20.61 16.54
C ASP A 341 3.18 21.47 16.24
N PRO A 342 2.10 21.37 17.05
CA PRO A 342 0.90 22.18 16.88
C PRO A 342 1.14 23.69 17.00
N CYS A 343 2.28 24.11 17.56
CA CYS A 343 2.66 25.52 17.78
C CYS A 343 3.57 26.11 16.70
N ASP A 344 3.85 25.41 15.58
CA ASP A 344 4.63 25.97 14.46
C ASP A 344 3.92 27.20 13.82
N PRO A 345 4.52 28.41 13.87
CA PRO A 345 3.93 29.62 13.30
C PRO A 345 3.75 29.56 11.77
N ASP A 346 4.55 28.79 11.03
CA ASP A 346 4.38 28.63 9.58
C ASP A 346 3.16 27.75 9.24
N TYR A 347 2.73 26.88 10.16
CA TYR A 347 1.54 26.06 10.00
C TYR A 347 0.25 26.86 10.26
N LEU A 348 0.25 27.72 11.29
CA LEU A 348 -0.88 28.59 11.63
C LEU A 348 -1.21 29.60 10.52
N ASN A 349 -0.18 30.12 9.83
CA ASN A 349 -0.35 31.11 8.77
C ASN A 349 -0.98 30.56 7.47
N GLN A 350 -0.92 29.24 7.23
CA GLN A 350 -1.40 28.62 5.98
C GLN A 350 -2.89 28.32 5.99
N ARG A 351 -3.51 28.04 7.15
CA ARG A 351 -4.96 27.75 7.26
C ARG A 351 -5.78 28.99 7.63
N GLY A 352 -5.71 30.01 6.78
CA GLY A 352 -6.52 31.23 6.84
C GLY A 352 -8.02 31.05 6.59
N ARG A 353 -8.72 30.22 7.41
CA ARG A 353 -10.12 30.35 7.88
C ARG A 353 -10.59 29.08 8.61
N ARG A 354 -11.13 29.26 9.83
CA ARG A 354 -11.79 28.28 10.71
C ARG A 354 -10.91 27.18 11.32
N LEU A 355 -10.07 27.60 12.28
CA LEU A 355 -10.06 27.03 13.63
C LEU A 355 -9.65 28.17 14.56
N ARG A 356 -10.52 28.57 15.50
CA ARG A 356 -10.15 29.47 16.59
C ARG A 356 -9.70 28.59 17.75
N LEU A 357 -8.48 28.09 17.66
CA LEU A 357 -7.70 27.82 18.86
C LEU A 357 -7.19 29.19 19.32
N GLU A 358 -7.49 29.55 20.56
CA GLU A 358 -7.00 30.79 21.15
C GLU A 358 -5.51 30.61 21.49
N ARG A 359 -4.76 31.71 21.49
CA ARG A 359 -3.28 31.68 21.49
C ARG A 359 -2.68 31.26 22.85
N GLU A 360 -3.52 30.83 23.79
CA GLU A 360 -3.19 30.64 25.21
C GLU A 360 -2.64 29.24 25.52
N ASP A 361 -2.81 28.26 24.62
CA ASP A 361 -2.34 26.87 24.81
C ASP A 361 -0.91 26.60 24.28
N CYS A 362 -0.26 27.57 23.64
CA CYS A 362 1.16 27.46 23.26
C CYS A 362 2.02 28.23 24.29
N PRO A 363 3.12 27.62 24.81
CA PRO A 363 3.99 28.31 25.75
C PRO A 363 4.59 29.57 25.13
N GLU A 364 4.49 30.69 25.84
CA GLU A 364 4.85 32.01 25.32
C GLU A 364 6.37 32.10 25.08
N LEU A 365 6.75 32.16 23.80
CA LEU A 365 8.15 32.35 23.38
C LEU A 365 8.69 33.66 23.93
N GLU A 366 9.89 33.63 24.52
CA GLU A 366 10.55 34.83 25.04
C GLU A 366 10.65 35.90 23.95
N PRO A 367 10.31 37.17 24.26
CA PRO A 367 10.31 38.24 23.27
C PRO A 367 11.72 38.48 22.74
N GLN A 368 11.88 38.54 21.42
CA GLN A 368 13.16 38.87 20.81
C GLN A 368 13.58 40.31 21.19
N PRO A 369 14.89 40.57 21.39
CA PRO A 369 15.39 41.87 21.79
C PRO A 369 15.10 42.95 20.73
N ASP A 370 14.99 44.19 21.21
CA ASP A 370 14.60 45.35 20.42
C ASP A 370 15.60 45.60 19.25
N PRO A 371 15.14 45.94 18.03
CA PRO A 371 16.01 46.29 16.91
C PRO A 371 17.06 47.40 17.18
N GLU A 372 16.88 48.26 18.19
CA GLU A 372 17.94 49.20 18.62
C GLU A 372 19.14 48.50 19.28
N GLU A 373 18.92 47.40 20.00
CA GLU A 373 19.99 46.63 20.64
C GLU A 373 20.82 45.84 19.60
N ALA A 374 20.17 45.40 18.52
CA ALA A 374 20.82 44.72 17.40
C ALA A 374 21.76 45.62 16.58
N THR A 375 21.48 46.93 16.51
CA THR A 375 22.29 47.87 15.71
C THR A 375 23.61 48.27 16.37
N ALA A 376 23.68 48.27 17.71
CA ALA A 376 24.90 48.61 18.47
C ALA A 376 26.06 47.59 18.32
N LEU A 377 25.79 46.38 17.80
CA LEU A 377 26.77 45.31 17.65
C LEU A 377 27.54 45.32 16.32
N LEU A 378 27.11 46.12 15.34
CA LEU A 378 27.67 46.09 13.97
C LEU A 378 28.91 46.97 13.77
N ASP A 379 29.22 47.86 14.71
CA ASP A 379 30.22 48.93 14.53
C ASP A 379 31.64 48.60 15.04
N LYS A 380 31.93 47.32 15.34
CA LYS A 380 33.27 46.87 15.79
C LYS A 380 34.09 46.28 14.63
N PRO A 381 35.30 46.79 14.34
CA PRO A 381 36.15 46.25 13.28
C PRO A 381 36.53 44.78 13.54
N VAL A 382 36.27 43.91 12.56
CA VAL A 382 36.57 42.47 12.66
C VAL A 382 38.01 42.20 12.24
N GLU A 383 38.85 41.77 13.18
CA GLU A 383 40.18 41.23 12.86
C GLU A 383 40.11 39.89 12.11
N PRO A 384 41.05 39.60 11.20
CA PRO A 384 41.02 38.38 10.39
C PRO A 384 41.34 37.13 11.24
N ARG A 385 40.29 36.45 11.71
CA ARG A 385 40.43 35.20 12.47
C ARG A 385 40.95 34.05 11.59
N ARG A 386 42.01 33.41 12.07
CA ARG A 386 42.54 32.14 11.54
C ARG A 386 41.49 31.04 11.72
N THR A 387 41.39 30.11 10.76
CA THR A 387 40.46 28.98 10.82
C THR A 387 40.74 28.08 12.02
N PRO A 388 39.76 27.83 12.92
CA PRO A 388 39.93 26.89 14.02
C PRO A 388 39.90 25.43 13.54
N PRO A 389 40.51 24.49 14.29
CA PRO A 389 40.37 23.06 14.02
C PRO A 389 38.93 22.59 14.25
N ARG A 390 38.53 21.54 13.54
CA ARG A 390 37.16 20.99 13.57
C ARG A 390 36.76 20.57 15.00
N PRO A 391 35.58 20.96 15.52
CA PRO A 391 35.10 20.51 16.81
C PRO A 391 34.93 18.99 16.87
N ALA A 392 35.12 18.41 18.07
CA ALA A 392 34.70 17.05 18.36
C ALA A 392 33.16 16.95 18.33
N PRO A 393 32.58 15.77 18.05
CA PRO A 393 31.13 15.61 18.08
C PRO A 393 30.60 15.83 19.50
N GLU A 394 29.57 16.66 19.60
CA GLU A 394 28.85 16.98 20.83
C GLU A 394 27.98 15.78 21.26
N PRO A 395 27.74 15.55 22.56
CA PRO A 395 26.98 14.38 23.01
C PRO A 395 25.52 14.44 22.51
N GLU A 396 25.02 13.32 21.98
CA GLU A 396 23.58 13.18 21.70
C GLU A 396 22.77 13.48 22.97
N PRO A 397 21.63 14.20 22.89
CA PRO A 397 20.72 14.32 24.02
C PRO A 397 20.30 12.92 24.50
N PRO A 398 20.08 12.71 25.81
CA PRO A 398 19.77 11.39 26.34
C PRO A 398 18.51 10.86 25.65
N ARG A 399 18.66 9.75 24.92
CA ARG A 399 17.56 9.04 24.28
C ARG A 399 16.45 8.86 25.31
N SER A 400 15.28 9.44 25.06
CA SER A 400 14.09 9.20 25.87
C SER A 400 13.91 7.69 26.00
N LYS A 401 13.62 7.23 27.22
CA LYS A 401 13.35 5.80 27.43
C LYS A 401 12.20 5.40 26.51
N PRO A 402 12.23 4.20 25.89
CA PRO A 402 11.08 3.73 25.12
C PRO A 402 9.84 3.75 26.02
N GLU A 403 8.79 4.43 25.58
CA GLU A 403 7.55 4.57 26.35
C GLU A 403 6.87 3.20 26.43
N ARG A 404 6.75 2.65 27.65
CA ARG A 404 6.33 1.24 27.82
C ARG A 404 4.81 1.07 27.76
N ALA A 405 4.05 2.15 27.88
CA ALA A 405 2.59 2.16 27.78
C ALA A 405 2.14 3.26 26.80
N VAL A 406 1.33 2.92 25.79
CA VAL A 406 0.83 3.87 24.78
C VAL A 406 -0.66 3.66 24.49
N VAL A 407 -1.41 4.73 24.21
CA VAL A 407 -2.81 4.61 23.76
C VAL A 407 -2.84 4.24 22.28
N ARG A 408 -3.51 3.13 21.93
CA ARG A 408 -3.85 2.79 20.53
C ARG A 408 -5.22 2.12 20.47
N GLN A 409 -6.02 2.48 19.47
CA GLN A 409 -7.28 1.80 19.10
C GLN A 409 -8.29 1.55 20.25
N GLY A 410 -8.40 2.47 21.21
CA GLY A 410 -9.28 2.26 22.36
C GLY A 410 -8.74 1.22 23.34
N ALA A 411 -7.42 1.07 23.45
CA ALA A 411 -6.72 0.31 24.48
C ALA A 411 -5.44 1.03 24.91
N ILE A 412 -4.91 0.65 26.08
CA ILE A 412 -3.57 1.02 26.53
C ILE A 412 -2.66 -0.19 26.30
N ILE A 413 -1.80 -0.09 25.29
CA ILE A 413 -0.90 -1.16 24.88
C ILE A 413 0.37 -1.08 25.73
N ILE A 414 0.75 -2.21 26.33
CA ILE A 414 1.91 -2.35 27.21
C ILE A 414 3.00 -3.18 26.54
N THR A 415 4.27 -2.74 26.61
CA THR A 415 5.41 -3.43 25.97
C THR A 415 5.92 -4.64 26.76
N GLU A 416 5.51 -4.78 28.03
CA GLU A 416 5.95 -5.81 28.96
C GLU A 416 4.73 -6.41 29.69
N GLN A 417 4.71 -7.73 29.91
CA GLN A 417 3.60 -8.38 30.64
C GLN A 417 3.58 -8.00 32.13
N VAL A 418 2.37 -7.83 32.68
CA VAL A 418 2.14 -7.74 34.12
C VAL A 418 2.25 -9.13 34.74
N ASN A 419 3.30 -9.35 35.52
CA ASN A 419 3.64 -10.60 36.17
C ASN A 419 3.19 -10.62 37.64
N PHE A 420 2.95 -11.84 38.13
CA PHE A 420 2.45 -12.10 39.47
C PHE A 420 3.17 -13.30 40.08
N GLU A 421 3.23 -13.35 41.42
CA GLU A 421 3.69 -14.54 42.13
C GLU A 421 2.88 -15.79 41.73
N THR A 422 3.54 -16.96 41.72
CA THR A 422 2.96 -18.22 41.25
C THR A 422 1.69 -18.59 42.02
N GLY A 423 0.56 -18.66 41.32
CA GLY A 423 -0.75 -18.98 41.92
C GLY A 423 -1.38 -17.84 42.74
N SER A 424 -0.78 -16.65 42.75
CA SER A 424 -1.22 -15.47 43.51
C SER A 424 -1.67 -14.32 42.60
N ALA A 425 -2.29 -13.32 43.22
CA ALA A 425 -2.57 -11.99 42.64
C ALA A 425 -1.57 -10.90 43.09
N THR A 426 -0.56 -11.25 43.89
CA THR A 426 0.56 -10.36 44.23
C THR A 426 1.35 -10.01 42.97
N ILE A 427 1.42 -8.72 42.62
CA ILE A 427 2.22 -8.20 41.50
C ILE A 427 3.72 -8.26 41.88
N VAL A 428 4.57 -8.71 40.96
CA VAL A 428 6.04 -8.76 41.20
C VAL A 428 6.70 -7.41 40.94
N GLN A 429 7.86 -7.18 41.55
CA GLN A 429 8.51 -5.87 41.58
C GLN A 429 8.82 -5.31 40.18
N GLU A 430 9.17 -6.19 39.24
CA GLU A 430 9.52 -5.87 37.86
C GLU A 430 8.34 -5.23 37.10
N SER A 431 7.11 -5.65 37.41
CA SER A 431 5.91 -5.18 36.72
C SER A 431 5.35 -3.86 37.26
N TYR A 432 5.86 -3.32 38.37
CA TYR A 432 5.44 -1.99 38.83
C TYR A 432 5.86 -0.89 37.86
N GLY A 433 7.02 -1.03 37.20
CA GLY A 433 7.49 -0.03 36.26
C GLY A 433 6.54 0.19 35.07
N ILE A 434 5.97 -0.88 34.50
CA ILE A 434 4.99 -0.76 33.40
C ILE A 434 3.64 -0.22 33.89
N LEU A 435 3.21 -0.60 35.10
CA LEU A 435 1.96 -0.11 35.69
C LEU A 435 2.02 1.39 36.07
N ASP A 436 3.21 1.89 36.42
CA ASP A 436 3.45 3.32 36.62
C ASP A 436 3.25 4.10 35.32
N ASP A 437 3.85 3.65 34.21
CA ASP A 437 3.66 4.29 32.89
C ASP A 437 2.19 4.28 32.45
N VAL A 438 1.42 3.21 32.75
CA VAL A 438 -0.03 3.15 32.50
C VAL A 438 -0.80 4.17 33.36
N ALA A 439 -0.47 4.29 34.64
CA ALA A 439 -1.09 5.27 35.54
C ALA A 439 -0.81 6.71 35.08
N ASP A 440 0.46 7.02 34.81
CA ASP A 440 0.90 8.33 34.31
C ASP A 440 0.24 8.68 32.98
N LEU A 441 0.04 7.70 32.08
CA LEU A 441 -0.70 7.88 30.83
C LEU A 441 -2.18 8.20 31.06
N MET A 442 -2.86 7.51 31.97
CA MET A 442 -4.26 7.80 32.32
C MET A 442 -4.42 9.14 33.05
N VAL A 443 -3.41 9.60 33.81
CA VAL A 443 -3.39 10.91 34.44
C VAL A 443 -3.12 12.03 33.42
N ARG A 444 -2.15 11.84 32.51
CA ARG A 444 -1.83 12.79 31.42
C ARG A 444 -2.98 12.97 30.43
N ILE A 445 -3.78 11.94 30.18
CA ILE A 445 -4.87 11.96 29.19
C ILE A 445 -6.23 11.85 29.92
N PRO A 446 -6.80 12.98 30.40
CA PRO A 446 -8.09 12.98 31.10
C PRO A 446 -9.27 12.57 30.20
N ALA A 447 -9.12 12.67 28.87
CA ALA A 447 -10.12 12.23 27.90
C ALA A 447 -10.39 10.71 27.90
N ILE A 448 -9.56 9.89 28.56
CA ILE A 448 -9.83 8.46 28.76
C ILE A 448 -10.80 8.33 29.95
N GLU A 449 -12.10 8.25 29.70
CA GLU A 449 -13.10 8.29 30.77
C GLU A 449 -13.22 6.95 31.52
N LEU A 450 -13.15 5.81 30.83
CA LEU A 450 -13.29 4.50 31.45
C LEU A 450 -12.36 3.44 30.82
N VAL A 451 -11.57 2.74 31.64
CA VAL A 451 -10.71 1.62 31.21
C VAL A 451 -11.05 0.35 31.98
N ARG A 452 -11.25 -0.75 31.25
CA ARG A 452 -11.36 -2.10 31.82
C ARG A 452 -10.01 -2.79 31.84
N VAL A 453 -9.59 -3.18 33.04
CA VAL A 453 -8.48 -4.10 33.28
C VAL A 453 -8.99 -5.54 33.12
N GLU A 454 -8.56 -6.23 32.07
CA GLU A 454 -8.96 -7.61 31.78
C GLU A 454 -7.88 -8.62 32.22
N GLY A 455 -8.21 -9.53 33.13
CA GLY A 455 -7.30 -10.56 33.62
C GLY A 455 -7.51 -11.91 32.91
N HIS A 456 -6.42 -12.55 32.46
CA HIS A 456 -6.46 -13.84 31.77
C HIS A 456 -5.50 -14.88 32.38
N THR A 457 -5.82 -16.15 32.16
CA THR A 457 -5.00 -17.31 32.57
C THR A 457 -4.90 -18.33 31.43
N ASP A 458 -3.89 -19.18 31.48
CA ASP A 458 -3.83 -20.37 30.61
C ASP A 458 -4.85 -21.45 31.05
N SER A 459 -4.91 -22.54 30.27
CA SER A 459 -5.83 -23.66 30.56
C SER A 459 -5.34 -24.66 31.61
N VAL A 460 -4.29 -24.35 32.39
CA VAL A 460 -3.78 -25.25 33.43
C VAL A 460 -4.52 -25.00 34.74
N GLY A 461 -5.15 -26.05 35.28
CA GLY A 461 -5.91 -25.98 36.53
C GLY A 461 -7.41 -26.19 36.33
N ARG A 462 -8.21 -25.69 37.28
CA ARG A 462 -9.68 -25.75 37.23
C ARG A 462 -10.23 -24.41 36.74
N ALA A 463 -11.15 -24.43 35.79
CA ALA A 463 -11.76 -23.22 35.21
C ALA A 463 -12.27 -22.24 36.29
N ASP A 464 -12.99 -22.72 37.32
CA ASP A 464 -13.50 -21.90 38.43
C ASP A 464 -12.39 -21.18 39.21
N ARG A 465 -11.25 -21.86 39.43
CA ARG A 465 -10.09 -21.29 40.12
C ARG A 465 -9.35 -20.29 39.23
N ASN A 466 -9.25 -20.60 37.94
CA ASN A 466 -8.60 -19.75 36.95
C ASN A 466 -9.39 -18.45 36.74
N LEU A 467 -10.73 -18.53 36.74
CA LEU A 467 -11.62 -17.37 36.74
C LEU A 467 -11.40 -16.50 38.00
N ALA A 468 -11.50 -17.09 39.19
CA ALA A 468 -11.30 -16.37 40.46
C ALA A 468 -9.90 -15.73 40.57
N LEU A 469 -8.84 -16.44 40.16
CA LEU A 469 -7.47 -15.92 40.15
C LEU A 469 -7.31 -14.76 39.17
N SER A 470 -7.92 -14.85 37.98
CA SER A 470 -7.86 -13.79 36.97
C SER A 470 -8.58 -12.52 37.42
N GLN A 471 -9.71 -12.64 38.13
CA GLN A 471 -10.43 -11.51 38.71
C GLN A 471 -9.58 -10.84 39.80
N ALA A 472 -9.07 -11.62 40.76
CA ALA A 472 -8.21 -11.10 41.83
C ALA A 472 -6.96 -10.37 41.29
N ARG A 473 -6.41 -10.81 40.15
CA ARG A 473 -5.31 -10.14 39.45
C ARG A 473 -5.72 -8.82 38.83
N ALA A 474 -6.86 -8.77 38.13
CA ALA A 474 -7.42 -7.52 37.61
C ALA A 474 -7.74 -6.51 38.73
N ASP A 475 -8.31 -6.98 39.84
CA ASP A 475 -8.60 -6.17 41.03
C ASP A 475 -7.32 -5.62 41.68
N SER A 476 -6.25 -6.42 41.71
CA SER A 476 -4.93 -6.01 42.25
C SER A 476 -4.26 -4.95 41.37
N VAL A 477 -4.35 -5.09 40.05
CA VAL A 477 -3.87 -4.07 39.09
C VAL A 477 -4.70 -2.80 39.18
N LYS A 478 -6.04 -2.87 39.24
CA LYS A 478 -6.91 -1.71 39.48
C LYS A 478 -6.52 -1.00 40.77
N SER A 479 -6.34 -1.75 41.86
CA SER A 479 -5.96 -1.20 43.16
C SER A 479 -4.61 -0.48 43.13
N TYR A 480 -3.65 -1.01 42.36
CA TYR A 480 -2.36 -0.37 42.11
C TYR A 480 -2.49 0.94 41.35
N LEU A 481 -3.20 0.97 40.22
CA LEU A 481 -3.43 2.20 39.44
C LEU A 481 -4.14 3.28 40.27
N VAL A 482 -5.11 2.90 41.12
CA VAL A 482 -5.75 3.82 42.06
C VAL A 482 -4.76 4.39 43.07
N SER A 483 -3.84 3.56 43.61
CA SER A 483 -2.76 4.04 44.50
C SER A 483 -1.78 5.02 43.83
N LYS A 484 -1.75 5.05 42.50
CA LYS A 484 -0.92 5.95 41.68
C LYS A 484 -1.68 7.21 41.21
N GLY A 485 -2.92 7.39 41.64
CA GLY A 485 -3.71 8.60 41.40
C GLY A 485 -4.72 8.51 40.25
N VAL A 486 -4.90 7.34 39.64
CA VAL A 486 -6.02 7.12 38.70
C VAL A 486 -7.33 7.03 39.50
N ASP A 487 -8.36 7.79 39.10
CA ASP A 487 -9.65 7.73 39.79
C ASP A 487 -10.30 6.33 39.67
N ALA A 488 -10.86 5.84 40.78
CA ALA A 488 -11.40 4.48 40.88
C ALA A 488 -12.68 4.24 40.06
N GLY A 489 -13.37 5.31 39.66
CA GLY A 489 -14.50 5.31 38.72
C GLY A 489 -14.07 5.22 37.26
N ARG A 490 -12.86 5.66 36.91
CA ARG A 490 -12.26 5.51 35.57
C ARG A 490 -11.75 4.08 35.29
N LEU A 491 -11.96 3.13 36.20
CA LEU A 491 -11.41 1.78 36.14
C LEU A 491 -12.49 0.71 36.39
N GLU A 492 -12.65 -0.25 35.48
CA GLU A 492 -13.36 -1.52 35.69
C GLU A 492 -12.32 -2.66 35.80
N ALA A 493 -12.60 -3.73 36.54
CA ALA A 493 -11.73 -4.90 36.66
C ALA A 493 -12.52 -6.17 36.40
N VAL A 494 -12.10 -6.98 35.43
CA VAL A 494 -12.83 -8.19 35.00
C VAL A 494 -11.87 -9.35 34.75
N GLY A 495 -12.10 -10.48 35.43
CA GLY A 495 -11.41 -11.73 35.16
C GLY A 495 -12.15 -12.60 34.14
N TYR A 496 -11.47 -13.04 33.09
CA TYR A 496 -12.01 -13.98 32.09
C TYR A 496 -11.52 -15.42 32.27
N GLY A 497 -10.59 -15.66 33.20
CA GLY A 497 -9.92 -16.94 33.39
C GLY A 497 -9.31 -17.44 32.09
N GLN A 498 -9.61 -18.71 31.76
CA GLN A 498 -9.13 -19.38 30.54
C GLN A 498 -10.11 -19.30 29.36
N SER A 499 -11.18 -18.49 29.45
CA SER A 499 -12.26 -18.47 28.44
C SER A 499 -11.92 -17.73 27.14
N ARG A 500 -10.91 -16.83 27.19
CA ARG A 500 -10.44 -16.01 26.07
C ARG A 500 -8.93 -16.20 25.83
N PRO A 501 -8.50 -17.35 25.26
CA PRO A 501 -7.11 -17.57 24.87
C PRO A 501 -6.76 -16.81 23.58
N VAL A 502 -5.57 -16.24 23.52
CA VAL A 502 -4.98 -15.61 22.33
C VAL A 502 -3.97 -16.51 21.62
N ALA A 503 -3.50 -17.59 22.27
CA ALA A 503 -2.58 -18.56 21.70
C ALA A 503 -2.92 -20.01 22.12
N ASP A 504 -2.37 -21.01 21.41
CA ASP A 504 -2.64 -22.43 21.71
C ASP A 504 -2.10 -22.82 23.10
N ASN A 505 -2.97 -23.31 23.97
CA ASN A 505 -2.60 -23.76 25.32
C ASN A 505 -1.81 -25.09 25.33
N LYS A 506 -1.66 -25.79 24.20
CA LYS A 506 -0.90 -27.05 24.13
C LYS A 506 0.60 -26.85 24.39
N ASN A 507 1.20 -25.77 23.89
CA ASN A 507 2.63 -25.48 24.07
C ASN A 507 2.87 -24.48 25.23
N ALA A 508 4.11 -24.40 25.73
CA ALA A 508 4.44 -23.58 26.90
C ALA A 508 4.41 -22.08 26.61
N GLU A 509 4.78 -21.69 25.39
CA GLU A 509 4.84 -20.31 24.90
C GLU A 509 3.44 -19.69 24.80
N GLY A 510 2.50 -20.38 24.15
CA GLY A 510 1.10 -19.96 24.04
C GLY A 510 0.39 -19.89 25.40
N ARG A 511 0.73 -20.79 26.34
CA ARG A 511 0.29 -20.64 27.74
C ARG A 511 0.86 -19.37 28.39
N ALA A 512 2.10 -18.99 28.11
CA ALA A 512 2.66 -17.73 28.62
C ALA A 512 1.96 -16.51 28.04
N LEU A 513 1.65 -16.52 26.74
CA LEU A 513 0.84 -15.46 26.11
C LEU A 513 -0.57 -15.37 26.70
N ASN A 514 -1.20 -16.50 27.07
CA ASN A 514 -2.54 -16.51 27.67
C ASN A 514 -2.58 -15.99 29.13
N ARG A 515 -1.45 -16.00 29.86
CA ARG A 515 -1.35 -15.43 31.22
C ARG A 515 -1.02 -13.93 31.17
N ARG A 516 -1.97 -13.13 30.69
CA ARG A 516 -1.80 -11.69 30.43
C ARG A 516 -2.81 -10.81 31.16
N VAL A 517 -2.54 -9.52 31.18
CA VAL A 517 -3.47 -8.44 31.57
C VAL A 517 -3.61 -7.50 30.37
N GLU A 518 -4.83 -7.07 30.07
CA GLU A 518 -5.14 -6.10 29.01
C GLU A 518 -5.85 -4.87 29.58
N PHE A 519 -5.76 -3.73 28.90
CA PHE A 519 -6.34 -2.46 29.32
C PHE A 519 -7.20 -1.88 28.20
N ASN A 520 -8.49 -2.20 28.18
CA ASN A 520 -9.43 -1.79 27.13
C ASN A 520 -10.16 -0.51 27.52
N ILE A 521 -10.05 0.55 26.72
CA ILE A 521 -10.78 1.81 26.92
C ILE A 521 -12.23 1.59 26.45
N LEU A 522 -13.18 1.74 27.37
CA LEU A 522 -14.60 1.58 27.11
C LEU A 522 -15.26 2.90 26.68
N GLU A 523 -14.83 4.01 27.30
CA GLU A 523 -15.41 5.34 27.09
C GLU A 523 -14.28 6.37 26.98
N MET A 524 -14.42 7.29 26.03
CA MET A 524 -13.58 8.47 25.89
C MET A 524 -14.47 9.70 25.78
N ALA A 525 -14.02 10.81 26.36
CA ALA A 525 -14.67 12.10 26.25
C ALA A 525 -14.76 12.50 24.76
N PRO A 526 -15.92 12.99 24.29
CA PRO A 526 -16.05 13.50 22.93
C PRO A 526 -15.16 14.74 22.75
N GLN A 527 -14.39 14.76 21.67
CA GLN A 527 -13.57 15.92 21.24
C GLN A 527 -14.40 16.98 20.52
#